data_AF-A0A378QZ48-F1
#
_entry.id   AF-A0A378QZ48-F1
#
_cell.length_a   1.000
_cell.length_b   1.000
_cell.length_c   1.000
_cell.angle_alpha   90.00
_cell.angle_beta   90.00
_cell.angle_gamma   90.00
#
_symmetry.space_group_name_H-M   'P 1'
#
loop_
_entity.id
_entity.type
_entity.pdbx_description
1 polymer ?
#
loop_
_entity_poly.entity_id
_entity_poly.type
_entity_poly.pdbx_seq_one_letter_code
_entity_poly.pdbx_strand_id
1 'polypeptide(L)'
;MTFLKIISGGQTGVDRGSLDGALSRGMPCGGHCPEDRRAEDGIIDDKYPLTPLMGASYRKRTRQNVIDSDATVIIYHAQITPKSGTELTLKTCISQHKPYLLIDMKAFSVDVASDYLIDFIKNMTLKR
;
A
#
# COMPACT_ATOMS: atom_id res chain seq x y z
N MET A 1 17.87 -11.81 -9.59
CA MET A 1 16.41 -11.83 -9.75
C MET A 1 15.81 -10.81 -8.81
N THR A 2 15.17 -9.77 -9.33
CA THR A 2 14.44 -8.78 -8.53
C THR A 2 13.12 -9.41 -8.06
N PHE A 3 13.03 -9.76 -6.78
CA PHE A 3 11.77 -10.25 -6.21
C PHE A 3 10.87 -9.05 -5.90
N LEU A 4 9.81 -8.88 -6.68
CA LEU A 4 8.77 -7.88 -6.42
C LEU A 4 7.69 -8.52 -5.52
N LYS A 5 7.42 -7.90 -4.37
CA LYS A 5 6.34 -8.27 -3.46
C LYS A 5 5.44 -7.08 -3.23
N ILE A 6 4.12 -7.27 -3.35
CA ILE A 6 3.13 -6.24 -3.04
C ILE A 6 2.76 -6.33 -1.56
N ILE A 7 2.96 -5.27 -0.78
CA ILE A 7 2.51 -5.24 0.62
C ILE A 7 1.45 -4.17 0.85
N SER A 8 0.47 -4.50 1.69
CA SER A 8 -0.66 -3.65 2.04
C SER A 8 -1.21 -4.00 3.43
N GLY A 9 -2.03 -3.14 4.02
CA GLY A 9 -2.63 -3.37 5.33
C GLY A 9 -4.02 -4.00 5.33
N GLY A 10 -4.55 -4.38 4.17
CA GLY A 10 -5.81 -5.13 4.04
C GLY A 10 -7.10 -4.33 4.28
N GLN A 11 -7.03 -3.00 4.34
CA GLN A 11 -8.23 -2.16 4.41
C GLN A 11 -9.09 -2.30 3.14
N THR A 12 -10.35 -1.84 3.24
CA THR A 12 -11.22 -1.60 2.10
C THR A 12 -10.60 -0.70 1.03
N GLY A 13 -11.05 -0.87 -0.22
CA GLY A 13 -10.59 -0.10 -1.36
C GLY A 13 -9.19 -0.50 -1.83
N VAL A 14 -8.27 0.48 -1.87
CA VAL A 14 -6.94 0.35 -2.51
C VAL A 14 -6.11 -0.79 -1.91
N ASP A 15 -6.17 -0.96 -0.59
CA ASP A 15 -5.40 -2.00 0.10
C ASP A 15 -5.77 -3.39 -0.43
N ARG A 16 -7.06 -3.76 -0.40
CA ARG A 16 -7.52 -5.04 -0.97
C ARG A 16 -7.41 -5.13 -2.48
N GLY A 17 -7.65 -4.04 -3.22
CA GLY A 17 -7.46 -4.03 -4.67
C GLY A 17 -6.01 -4.38 -5.07
N SER A 18 -5.02 -3.92 -4.31
CA SER A 18 -3.61 -4.27 -4.53
C SER A 18 -3.32 -5.75 -4.26
N LEU A 19 -3.90 -6.30 -3.20
CA LEU A 19 -3.73 -7.71 -2.83
C LEU A 19 -4.45 -8.64 -3.80
N ASP A 20 -5.69 -8.32 -4.20
CA ASP A 20 -6.46 -9.09 -5.17
C ASP A 20 -5.74 -9.12 -6.53
N GLY A 21 -5.21 -7.97 -6.98
CA GLY A 21 -4.40 -7.88 -8.19
C GLY A 21 -3.17 -8.78 -8.13
N ALA A 22 -2.43 -8.78 -7.02
CA ALA A 22 -1.25 -9.64 -6.85
C ALA A 22 -1.63 -11.13 -6.82
N LEU A 23 -2.65 -11.50 -6.04
CA LEU A 23 -3.13 -12.88 -5.92
C LEU A 23 -3.61 -13.43 -7.27
N SER A 24 -4.35 -12.64 -8.05
CA SER A 24 -4.85 -13.02 -9.38
C SER A 24 -3.73 -13.36 -10.38
N ARG A 25 -2.51 -12.85 -10.14
CA ARG A 25 -1.33 -13.06 -10.98
C ARG A 25 -0.32 -14.02 -10.36
N GLY A 26 -0.62 -14.62 -9.21
CA GLY A 26 0.32 -15.48 -8.48
C GLY A 26 1.57 -14.74 -8.00
N MET A 27 1.49 -13.41 -7.86
CA MET A 27 2.61 -12.60 -7.37
C MET A 27 2.68 -12.65 -5.85
N PRO A 28 3.90 -12.67 -5.26
CA PRO A 28 4.04 -12.56 -3.82
C PRO A 28 3.36 -11.30 -3.28
N CYS A 29 2.49 -11.47 -2.28
CA CYS A 29 1.89 -10.36 -1.57
C CYS A 29 1.82 -10.58 -0.05
N GLY A 30 1.44 -9.56 0.70
CA GLY A 30 1.20 -9.65 2.14
C GLY A 30 1.18 -8.28 2.79
N GLY A 31 1.77 -8.16 3.99
CA GLY A 31 1.85 -6.92 4.75
C GLY A 31 1.29 -7.07 6.16
N HIS A 32 1.28 -5.97 6.91
CA HIS A 32 0.83 -5.96 8.29
C HIS A 32 -0.62 -5.47 8.41
N CYS A 33 -1.46 -6.23 9.09
CA CYS A 33 -2.84 -5.85 9.43
C CYS A 33 -2.99 -5.58 10.94
N PRO A 34 -4.13 -5.02 11.39
CA PRO A 34 -4.46 -5.01 12.82
C PRO A 34 -4.45 -6.43 13.41
N GLU A 35 -4.21 -6.52 14.72
CA GLU A 35 -4.14 -7.80 15.45
C GLU A 35 -5.42 -8.63 15.32
N ASP A 36 -6.57 -7.97 15.41
CA ASP A 36 -7.91 -8.54 15.22
C ASP A 36 -8.33 -8.64 13.75
N ARG A 37 -7.41 -8.39 12.81
CA ARG A 37 -7.65 -8.39 11.36
C ARG A 37 -8.84 -7.52 10.94
N ARG A 38 -9.18 -6.46 11.67
CA ARG A 38 -10.33 -5.60 11.31
C ARG A 38 -10.05 -4.68 10.11
N ALA A 39 -11.09 -4.47 9.32
CA ALA A 39 -11.25 -3.45 8.27
C ALA A 39 -12.60 -2.73 8.47
N GLU A 40 -12.91 -1.70 7.66
CA GLU A 40 -14.19 -0.96 7.80
C GLU A 40 -15.42 -1.82 7.49
N ASP A 41 -15.27 -2.88 6.69
CA ASP A 41 -16.36 -3.78 6.31
C ASP A 41 -16.34 -5.12 7.05
N GLY A 42 -15.56 -5.23 8.13
CA GLY A 42 -15.52 -6.41 8.99
C GLY A 42 -14.12 -7.02 9.09
N ILE A 43 -14.06 -8.34 9.26
CA ILE A 43 -12.81 -9.08 9.39
C ILE A 43 -12.19 -9.27 7.99
N ILE A 44 -10.89 -9.02 7.87
CA ILE A 44 -10.12 -9.25 6.64
C ILE A 44 -10.04 -10.76 6.38
N ASP A 45 -10.55 -11.16 5.23
CA ASP A 45 -10.57 -12.54 4.73
C ASP A 45 -9.19 -13.22 4.81
N ASP A 46 -9.16 -14.47 5.23
CA ASP A 46 -7.94 -15.29 5.40
C ASP A 46 -7.24 -15.61 4.08
N LYS A 47 -7.90 -15.40 2.92
CA LYS A 47 -7.25 -15.48 1.61
C LYS A 47 -6.08 -14.49 1.47
N TYR A 48 -6.08 -13.41 2.23
CA TYR A 48 -5.01 -12.41 2.21
C TYR A 48 -3.86 -12.81 3.16
N PRO A 49 -2.63 -13.01 2.65
CA PRO A 49 -1.47 -13.47 3.44
C PRO A 49 -0.86 -12.33 4.29
N LEU A 50 -1.65 -11.80 5.23
CA LEU A 50 -1.29 -10.69 6.10
C LEU A 50 -0.81 -11.19 7.46
N THR A 51 0.18 -10.50 8.01
CA THR A 51 0.71 -10.73 9.35
C THR A 51 0.00 -9.80 10.35
N PRO A 52 -0.69 -10.32 11.38
CA PRO A 52 -1.23 -9.49 12.45
C PRO A 52 -0.11 -8.83 13.26
N LEU A 53 -0.21 -7.52 13.48
CA LEU A 53 0.74 -6.78 14.30
C LEU A 53 0.20 -6.63 15.73
N MET A 54 0.82 -7.30 16.71
CA MET A 54 0.34 -7.30 18.11
C MET A 54 0.25 -5.89 18.70
N GLY A 55 -0.87 -5.58 19.37
CA GLY A 55 -1.14 -4.28 19.97
C GLY A 55 -1.17 -3.12 18.96
N ALA A 56 -1.37 -3.42 17.67
CA ALA A 56 -1.38 -2.43 16.62
C ALA A 56 -2.74 -1.75 16.48
N SER A 57 -2.76 -0.43 16.67
CA SER A 57 -3.81 0.41 16.10
C SER A 57 -3.63 0.51 14.58
N TYR A 58 -4.67 0.98 13.88
CA TYR A 58 -4.58 1.30 12.43
C TYR A 58 -3.35 2.15 12.08
N ARG A 59 -2.94 3.06 12.96
CA ARG A 59 -1.78 3.92 12.73
C ARG A 59 -0.45 3.16 12.79
N LYS A 60 -0.34 2.12 13.63
CA LYS A 60 0.87 1.31 13.76
C LYS A 60 1.07 0.44 12.51
N ARG A 61 0.03 -0.27 12.05
CA ARG A 61 0.11 -1.09 10.84
C ARG A 61 0.42 -0.25 9.59
N THR A 62 -0.14 0.95 9.47
CA THR A 62 0.16 1.85 8.33
C THR A 62 1.63 2.22 8.30
N ARG A 63 2.20 2.60 9.45
CA ARG A 63 3.63 2.93 9.53
C ARG A 63 4.51 1.72 9.23
N GLN A 64 4.18 0.56 9.79
CA GLN A 64 4.97 -0.64 9.60
C GLN A 64 5.04 -1.05 8.13
N ASN A 65 3.92 -1.00 7.40
CA ASN A 65 3.92 -1.29 5.95
C ASN A 65 4.80 -0.31 5.15
N VAL A 66 4.83 0.98 5.51
CA VAL A 66 5.74 1.93 4.85
C VAL A 66 7.21 1.62 5.16
N ILE A 67 7.53 1.32 6.42
CA ILE A 67 8.89 1.01 6.87
C ILE A 67 9.43 -0.25 6.18
N ASP A 68 8.61 -1.30 6.10
CA ASP A 68 8.96 -2.59 5.52
C ASP A 68 8.93 -2.60 3.99
N SER A 69 8.39 -1.56 3.36
CA SER A 69 8.41 -1.38 1.91
C SER A 69 9.69 -0.68 1.43
N ASP A 70 10.10 -0.96 0.20
CA ASP A 70 11.14 -0.16 -0.47
C ASP A 70 10.62 1.17 -1.01
N ALA A 71 9.34 1.18 -1.38
CA ALA A 71 8.63 2.32 -1.92
C ALA A 71 7.13 2.15 -1.68
N THR A 72 6.39 3.26 -1.64
CA THR A 72 4.94 3.24 -1.42
C THR A 72 4.20 3.96 -2.54
N VAL A 73 3.20 3.31 -3.13
CA VAL A 73 2.27 3.94 -4.08
C VAL A 73 1.00 4.30 -3.32
N ILE A 74 0.59 5.57 -3.41
CA ILE A 74 -0.57 6.09 -2.71
C ILE A 74 -1.59 6.53 -3.75
N ILE A 75 -2.66 5.74 -3.86
CA ILE A 75 -3.80 6.02 -4.73
C ILE A 75 -4.88 6.69 -3.89
N TYR A 76 -5.34 7.87 -4.30
CA TYR A 76 -6.33 8.66 -3.57
C TYR A 76 -7.31 9.36 -4.53
N HIS A 77 -8.39 9.91 -4.00
CA HIS A 77 -9.42 10.57 -4.80
C HIS A 77 -9.44 12.08 -4.55
N ALA A 78 -9.00 12.87 -5.52
CA ALA A 78 -8.96 14.34 -5.58
C ALA A 78 -8.09 15.03 -4.51
N GLN A 79 -8.29 14.71 -3.23
CA GLN A 79 -7.61 15.36 -2.10
C GLN A 79 -7.27 14.33 -1.02
N ILE A 80 -6.15 14.56 -0.34
CA ILE A 80 -5.77 13.79 0.84
C ILE A 80 -6.44 14.42 2.07
N THR A 81 -7.43 13.72 2.63
CA THR A 81 -8.16 14.21 3.81
C THR A 81 -7.24 14.33 5.04
N PRO A 82 -7.28 15.44 5.80
CA PRO A 82 -6.52 15.57 7.04
C PRO A 82 -6.89 14.48 8.05
N LYS A 83 -5.89 13.99 8.82
CA LYS A 83 -6.04 12.93 9.83
C LYS A 83 -6.46 11.55 9.27
N SER A 84 -6.45 11.37 7.95
CA SER A 84 -6.73 10.08 7.30
C SER A 84 -5.55 9.11 7.36
N GLY A 85 -5.82 7.84 7.02
CA GLY A 85 -4.77 6.84 6.79
C GLY A 85 -3.83 7.25 5.66
N THR A 86 -4.35 7.81 4.58
CA THR A 86 -3.58 8.30 3.42
C THR A 86 -2.60 9.41 3.81
N GLU A 87 -3.05 10.40 4.60
CA GLU A 87 -2.18 11.46 5.11
C GLU A 87 -1.06 10.88 6.00
N LEU A 88 -1.40 9.91 6.85
CA LEU A 88 -0.42 9.23 7.69
C LEU A 88 0.62 8.46 6.86
N THR A 89 0.19 7.76 5.80
CA THR A 89 1.09 7.04 4.88
C THR A 89 2.08 8.01 4.25
N LEU A 90 1.59 9.12 3.67
CA LEU A 90 2.43 10.13 3.03
C LEU A 90 3.42 10.76 4.02
N LYS A 91 2.94 11.19 5.21
CA LYS A 91 3.81 11.73 6.27
C LYS A 91 4.88 10.73 6.70
N THR A 92 4.52 9.45 6.76
CA THR A 92 5.47 8.39 7.12
C THR A 92 6.54 8.23 6.04
N CYS A 93 6.16 8.19 4.76
CA CYS A 93 7.11 8.11 3.64
C CYS A 93 8.13 9.25 3.69
N ILE A 94 7.65 10.48 3.86
CA ILE A 94 8.50 11.67 3.98
C ILE A 94 9.45 11.55 5.18
N SER A 95 8.93 11.19 6.36
CA SER A 95 9.73 11.09 7.59
C SER A 95 10.77 9.97 7.58
N GLN A 96 10.53 8.91 6.81
CA GLN A 96 11.42 7.76 6.70
C GLN A 96 12.31 7.81 5.46
N HIS A 97 12.26 8.93 4.70
CA HIS A 97 12.95 9.09 3.42
C HIS A 97 12.67 7.94 2.43
N LYS A 98 11.45 7.40 2.47
CA LYS A 98 11.01 6.33 1.56
C LYS A 98 10.47 6.93 0.27
N PRO A 99 10.89 6.46 -0.91
CA PRO A 99 10.30 6.84 -2.17
C PRO A 99 8.80 6.59 -2.20
N TYR A 100 8.04 7.52 -2.77
CA TYR A 100 6.60 7.38 -2.91
C TYR A 100 6.09 7.94 -4.25
N LEU A 101 4.98 7.40 -4.73
CA LEU A 101 4.24 7.88 -5.89
C LEU A 101 2.81 8.23 -5.48
N LEU A 102 2.36 9.44 -5.84
CA LEU A 102 0.99 9.90 -5.62
C LEU A 102 0.19 9.75 -6.92
N ILE A 103 -0.93 9.04 -6.87
CA ILE A 103 -1.86 8.85 -8.00
C ILE A 103 -3.24 9.38 -7.58
N ASP A 104 -3.68 10.46 -8.21
CA ASP A 104 -5.04 10.97 -8.06
C ASP A 104 -5.97 10.30 -9.07
N MET A 105 -6.90 9.48 -8.58
CA MET A 105 -7.89 8.77 -9.39
C MET A 105 -8.86 9.70 -10.12
N LYS A 106 -8.98 10.97 -9.68
CA LYS A 106 -9.81 11.96 -10.37
C LYS A 106 -9.05 12.63 -11.53
N ALA A 107 -7.72 12.71 -11.43
CA ALA A 107 -6.89 13.40 -12.42
C ALA A 107 -6.34 12.46 -13.50
N PHE A 108 -6.07 11.20 -13.15
CA PHE A 108 -5.44 10.24 -14.06
C PHE A 108 -6.41 9.15 -14.51
N SER A 109 -6.39 8.84 -15.80
CA SER A 109 -6.94 7.59 -16.31
C SER A 109 -6.09 6.41 -15.85
N VAL A 110 -6.65 5.20 -15.95
CA VAL A 110 -5.93 3.97 -15.58
C VAL A 110 -4.66 3.79 -16.41
N ASP A 111 -4.71 4.08 -17.71
CA ASP A 111 -3.55 3.93 -18.61
C ASP A 111 -2.41 4.87 -18.18
N VAL A 112 -2.72 6.15 -17.97
CA VAL A 112 -1.73 7.15 -17.53
C VAL A 112 -1.16 6.79 -16.16
N ALA A 113 -2.02 6.41 -15.21
CA ALA A 113 -1.57 5.99 -13.88
C ALA A 113 -0.66 4.76 -13.94
N SER A 114 -0.94 3.82 -14.86
CA SER A 114 -0.14 2.62 -15.06
C SER A 114 1.25 2.94 -15.63
N ASP A 115 1.34 3.87 -16.58
CA ASP A 115 2.63 4.31 -17.13
C ASP A 115 3.52 4.93 -16.04
N TYR A 116 2.98 5.83 -15.22
CA TYR A 116 3.70 6.42 -14.09
C TYR A 116 4.14 5.37 -13.07
N LEU A 117 3.30 4.37 -12.79
CA LEU A 117 3.63 3.29 -11.87
C LEU A 117 4.77 2.42 -12.41
N ILE A 118 4.73 2.07 -13.71
CA ILE A 118 5.76 1.27 -14.37
C ILE A 118 7.11 2.01 -14.31
N ASP A 119 7.12 3.30 -14.64
CA ASP A 119 8.34 4.10 -14.61
C ASP A 119 8.88 4.29 -13.19
N PHE A 120 8.00 4.44 -12.21
CA PHE A 120 8.38 4.48 -10.79
C PHE A 120 9.07 3.17 -10.35
N ILE A 121 8.51 2.01 -10.69
CA ILE A 121 9.08 0.70 -10.35
C ILE A 121 10.43 0.48 -11.05
N LYS A 122 10.55 0.85 -12.34
CA LYS A 122 11.82 0.75 -13.08
C LYS A 122 12.91 1.59 -12.41
N ASN A 123 12.61 2.82 -12.03
CA ASN A 123 13.55 3.71 -11.36
C ASN A 123 13.99 3.19 -9.99
N MET A 124 13.13 2.47 -9.27
CA MET A 124 13.49 1.81 -8.01
C MET A 124 14.42 0.61 -8.22
N THR A 125 14.23 -0.13 -9.30
CA THR A 125 15.08 -1.28 -9.64
C THR A 125 16.48 -0.85 -10.06
N LEU A 126 16.60 0.29 -10.74
CA LEU A 126 17.89 0.84 -11.21
C LEU A 126 18.74 1.48 -10.10
N LYS A 127 18.12 1.85 -8.97
CA LYS A 127 18.80 2.51 -7.83
C LYS A 127 19.30 1.53 -6.76
N ARG A 128 19.09 0.22 -6.94
CA ARG A 128 19.51 -0.84 -6.01
C ARG A 128 20.84 -1.45 -6.40
#